data_AF-A0A9D5JUT1-F1
#
_entry.id   AF-A0A9D5JUT1-F1
#
_cell.length_a   1.000
_cell.length_b   1.000
_cell.length_c   1.000
_cell.angle_alpha   90.00
_cell.angle_beta   90.00
_cell.angle_gamma   90.00
#
_symmetry.space_group_name_H-M   'P 1'
#
loop_
_entity.id
_entity.type
_entity.pdbx_description
1 polymer ?
#
loop_
_entity_poly.entity_id
_entity_poly.type
_entity_poly.pdbx_seq_one_letter_code
_entity_poly.pdbx_strand_id
1 'polypeptide(L)'
;RITHGEGKPDDLTRLEELGDYIAASSLCGLGKSAPNPLLSTLRYFRDDYRDHIENKHCPAGVCKSLTRFEIDQEQCTKCGACFRACPVNAISQNGTFRIQQETCIQCGECRAACKFDAIVW
;
A
#
# COMPACT_ATOMS: atom_id res chain seq x y z
N ARG A 1 1.92 12.63 -0.12
CA ARG A 1 2.50 12.46 -1.48
C ARG A 1 3.01 11.05 -1.75
N ILE A 2 3.91 10.48 -0.94
CA ILE A 2 4.49 9.13 -1.22
C ILE A 2 3.39 8.08 -1.33
N THR A 3 2.46 8.05 -0.36
CA THR A 3 1.29 7.15 -0.34
C THR A 3 0.28 7.37 -1.46
N HIS A 4 0.43 8.45 -2.24
CA HIS A 4 -0.44 8.80 -3.37
C HIS A 4 0.25 8.54 -4.72
N GLY A 5 1.45 7.95 -4.74
CA GLY A 5 2.24 7.71 -5.95
C GLY A 5 3.07 8.90 -6.43
N GLU A 6 2.98 10.03 -5.74
CA GLU A 6 3.63 11.29 -6.09
C GLU A 6 5.01 11.45 -5.41
N GLY A 7 5.55 10.37 -4.84
CA GLY A 7 6.86 10.36 -4.21
C GLY A 7 8.00 10.62 -5.20
N LYS A 8 9.01 11.34 -4.75
CA LYS A 8 10.23 11.68 -5.47
C LYS A 8 11.46 11.08 -4.75
N PRO A 9 12.56 10.77 -5.47
CA PRO A 9 13.78 10.24 -4.85
C PRO A 9 14.29 11.07 -3.66
N ASP A 10 14.26 12.40 -3.79
CA ASP A 10 14.72 13.33 -2.74
C ASP A 10 13.78 13.41 -1.52
N ASP A 11 12.55 12.91 -1.60
CA ASP A 11 11.61 13.04 -0.49
C ASP A 11 12.10 12.30 0.77
N LEU A 12 12.84 11.19 0.63
CA LEU A 12 13.36 10.44 1.78
C LEU A 12 14.43 11.22 2.53
N THR A 13 15.39 11.78 1.80
CA THR A 13 16.44 12.63 2.38
C THR A 13 15.83 13.83 3.08
N ARG A 14 14.85 14.49 2.46
CA ARG A 14 14.17 15.63 3.07
C ARG A 14 13.39 15.27 4.33
N LEU A 15 12.71 14.11 4.34
CA LEU A 15 11.98 13.64 5.52
C LEU A 15 12.93 13.34 6.68
N GLU A 16 14.07 12.73 6.39
CA GLU A 16 15.12 12.42 7.36
C GLU A 16 15.73 13.71 7.95
N GLU A 17 16.17 14.64 7.10
CA GLU A 17 16.73 15.94 7.51
C GLU A 17 15.75 16.77 8.36
N LEU A 18 14.48 16.85 7.93
CA LEU A 18 13.44 17.56 8.67
C LEU A 18 13.14 16.88 10.01
N GLY A 19 13.11 15.56 10.04
CA GLY A 19 12.90 14.79 11.28
C GLY A 19 14.00 15.06 12.30
N ASP A 20 15.27 14.97 11.87
CA ASP A 20 16.43 15.25 12.72
C ASP A 20 16.45 16.71 13.20
N TYR A 21 16.14 17.66 12.32
CA TYR A 21 16.05 19.07 12.68
C TYR A 21 14.96 19.34 13.72
N ILE A 22 13.77 18.73 13.57
CA ILE A 22 12.67 18.85 14.55
C ILE A 22 13.09 18.25 15.90
N ALA A 23 13.73 17.09 15.89
CA ALA A 23 14.19 16.42 17.10
C ALA A 23 15.22 17.28 17.87
N ALA A 24 16.15 17.91 17.16
CA ALA A 24 17.21 18.72 17.74
C ALA A 24 16.75 20.12 18.20
N SER A 25 15.84 20.75 17.45
CA SER A 25 15.44 22.16 17.67
C SER A 25 14.24 22.36 18.59
N SER A 26 13.44 21.31 18.84
CA SER A 26 12.24 21.41 19.67
C SER A 26 12.56 21.66 21.14
N LEU A 27 11.83 22.60 21.77
CA LEU A 27 12.03 22.97 23.18
C LEU A 27 11.34 22.01 24.16
N CYS A 28 10.20 21.42 23.76
CA CYS A 28 9.46 20.49 24.61
C CYS A 28 9.79 19.04 24.27
N GLY A 29 9.68 18.14 25.26
CA GLY A 29 9.96 16.70 25.07
C GLY A 29 9.08 16.05 24.00
N LEU A 30 7.81 16.47 23.90
CA LEU A 30 6.89 15.98 22.87
C LEU A 30 7.41 16.30 21.46
N GLY A 31 7.82 17.54 21.21
CA GLY A 31 8.38 17.96 19.92
C GLY A 31 9.65 17.20 19.56
N LYS A 32 10.53 16.95 20.54
CA LYS A 32 11.74 16.14 20.34
C LYS A 32 11.41 14.69 19.93
N SER A 33 10.36 14.12 20.50
CA SER A 33 9.94 12.73 20.22
C SER A 33 9.00 12.57 19.02
N ALA A 34 8.36 13.65 18.57
CA ALA A 34 7.39 13.63 17.49
C ALA A 34 7.90 13.02 16.17
N PRO A 35 9.16 13.22 15.73
CA PRO A 35 9.64 12.62 14.49
C PRO A 35 10.08 11.16 14.65
N ASN A 36 10.17 10.61 15.87
CA ASN A 36 10.67 9.24 16.10
C ASN A 36 9.91 8.15 15.32
N PRO A 37 8.57 8.16 15.22
CA PRO A 37 7.86 7.20 14.39
C PRO A 37 8.31 7.24 12.93
N LEU A 38 8.50 8.43 12.36
CA LEU A 38 8.97 8.60 10.98
C LEU A 38 10.44 8.17 10.81
N LEU A 39 11.34 8.60 11.70
CA LEU A 39 12.77 8.27 11.61
C LEU A 39 13.00 6.76 11.79
N SER A 40 12.26 6.13 12.71
CA SER A 40 12.34 4.68 12.89
C SER A 40 11.81 3.92 11.67
N THR A 41 10.72 4.38 11.03
CA THR A 41 10.23 3.72 9.82
C THR A 41 11.17 3.93 8.63
N LEU A 42 11.78 5.11 8.48
CA LEU A 42 12.82 5.35 7.48
C LEU A 42 14.06 4.49 7.70
N ARG A 43 14.39 4.16 8.95
CA ARG A 43 15.52 3.29 9.30
C ARG A 43 15.25 1.82 9.00
N TYR A 44 14.10 1.30 9.40
CA TYR A 44 13.82 -0.14 9.35
C TYR A 44 13.05 -0.59 8.11
N PHE A 45 12.30 0.32 7.48
CA PHE A 45 11.44 0.01 6.33
C PHE A 45 11.77 0.92 5.14
N ARG A 46 13.04 1.33 4.98
CA ARG A 46 13.45 2.24 3.90
C ARG A 46 13.07 1.70 2.52
N ASP A 47 13.22 0.39 2.32
CA ASP A 47 12.92 -0.23 1.04
C ASP A 47 11.42 -0.20 0.72
N ASP A 48 10.52 -0.28 1.71
CA ASP A 48 9.09 -0.05 1.49
C ASP A 48 8.83 1.36 0.93
N TYR A 49 9.47 2.39 1.51
CA TYR A 49 9.35 3.75 0.98
C TYR A 49 9.90 3.88 -0.44
N ARG A 50 11.03 3.20 -0.73
CA ARG A 50 11.61 3.19 -2.07
C ARG A 50 10.68 2.53 -3.08
N ASP A 51 10.04 1.43 -2.71
CA ASP A 51 9.09 0.73 -3.58
C ASP A 51 7.88 1.61 -3.97
N HIS A 52 7.40 2.43 -3.03
CA HIS A 52 6.36 3.44 -3.30
C HIS A 52 6.83 4.52 -4.29
N ILE A 53 8.11 4.89 -4.24
CA ILE A 53 8.68 5.96 -5.07
C ILE A 53 9.04 5.45 -6.46
N GLU A 54 9.78 4.35 -6.52
CA GLU A 54 10.41 3.77 -7.71
C GLU A 54 9.39 2.94 -8.51
N ASN A 55 8.69 2.00 -7.86
CA ASN A 55 7.81 1.05 -8.54
C ASN A 55 6.32 1.39 -8.44
N LYS A 56 5.97 2.45 -7.69
CA LYS A 56 4.58 2.85 -7.42
C LYS A 56 3.76 1.71 -6.81
N HIS A 57 4.41 0.92 -5.96
CA HIS A 57 3.84 -0.25 -5.32
C HIS A 57 3.90 -0.10 -3.79
N CYS A 58 2.85 -0.56 -3.11
CA CYS A 58 2.78 -0.58 -1.65
C CYS A 58 2.89 -2.04 -1.14
N PRO A 59 4.04 -2.45 -0.59
CA PRO A 59 4.22 -3.82 -0.06
C PRO A 59 3.16 -4.22 0.97
N ALA A 60 2.73 -3.27 1.80
CA ALA A 60 1.70 -3.49 2.82
C ALA A 60 0.26 -3.48 2.27
N GLY A 61 0.05 -3.04 1.02
CA GLY A 61 -1.26 -3.03 0.37
C GLY A 61 -2.25 -1.98 0.89
N VAL A 62 -1.79 -1.07 1.76
CA VAL A 62 -2.65 -0.09 2.45
C VAL A 62 -2.90 1.18 1.64
N CYS A 63 -1.98 1.54 0.73
CA CYS A 63 -2.08 2.75 -0.08
C CYS A 63 -2.92 2.47 -1.32
N LYS A 64 -4.21 2.85 -1.32
CA LYS A 64 -5.15 2.56 -2.42
C LYS A 64 -4.56 2.79 -3.82
N SER A 65 -3.96 3.96 -4.05
CA SER A 65 -3.40 4.33 -5.36
C SER A 65 -2.13 3.57 -5.78
N LEU A 66 -1.57 2.73 -4.89
CA LEU A 66 -0.35 1.96 -5.10
C LEU A 66 -0.56 0.46 -4.89
N THR A 67 -1.82 0.04 -4.73
CA THR A 67 -2.19 -1.36 -4.53
C THR A 67 -2.88 -1.85 -5.79
N ARG A 68 -2.36 -2.90 -6.43
CA ARG A 68 -2.95 -3.49 -7.64
C ARG A 68 -3.36 -4.92 -7.34
N PHE A 69 -4.62 -5.10 -6.95
CA PHE A 69 -5.10 -6.42 -6.55
C PHE A 69 -5.10 -7.41 -7.74
N GLU A 70 -4.51 -8.58 -7.53
CA GLU A 70 -4.49 -9.69 -8.47
C GLU A 70 -4.98 -10.97 -7.79
N ILE A 71 -5.46 -11.93 -8.60
CA ILE A 71 -5.95 -13.21 -8.09
C ILE A 71 -4.90 -14.28 -8.40
N ASP A 72 -4.30 -14.83 -7.36
CA ASP A 72 -3.42 -15.99 -7.46
C ASP A 72 -4.26 -17.21 -7.88
N GLN A 73 -3.99 -17.71 -9.08
CA GLN A 73 -4.76 -18.81 -9.67
C GLN A 73 -4.39 -20.17 -9.08
N GLU A 74 -3.25 -20.30 -8.43
CA GLU A 74 -2.82 -21.53 -7.76
C GLU A 74 -3.53 -21.68 -6.42
N GLN A 75 -3.77 -20.58 -5.71
CA GLN A 75 -4.49 -20.56 -4.42
C GLN A 75 -6.02 -20.43 -4.58
N CYS A 76 -6.51 -19.93 -5.72
CA CYS A 76 -7.92 -19.66 -5.92
C CYS A 76 -8.77 -20.94 -6.08
N THR A 77 -9.69 -21.16 -5.13
CA THR A 77 -10.65 -22.29 -5.16
C THR A 77 -11.91 -22.03 -6.00
N LYS A 78 -11.98 -20.90 -6.71
CA LYS A 78 -13.12 -20.50 -7.55
C LYS A 78 -14.48 -20.40 -6.82
N CYS A 79 -14.48 -20.10 -5.52
CA CYS A 79 -15.72 -19.95 -4.73
C CYS A 79 -16.60 -18.72 -5.06
N GLY A 80 -16.06 -17.76 -5.82
CA GLY A 80 -16.77 -16.54 -6.25
C GLY A 80 -17.06 -15.51 -5.15
N ALA A 81 -16.47 -15.63 -3.96
CA ALA A 81 -16.68 -14.67 -2.86
C ALA A 81 -16.20 -13.26 -3.23
N CYS A 82 -15.01 -13.14 -3.84
CA CYS A 82 -14.46 -11.87 -4.29
C CYS A 82 -15.38 -11.17 -5.31
N PHE A 83 -15.97 -11.93 -6.24
CA PHE A 83 -16.90 -11.39 -7.25
C PHE A 83 -18.13 -10.76 -6.60
N ARG A 84 -18.79 -11.48 -5.67
CA ARG A 84 -19.97 -10.98 -4.97
C ARG A 84 -19.66 -9.77 -4.07
N ALA A 85 -18.44 -9.70 -3.54
CA ALA A 85 -18.01 -8.60 -2.69
C ALA A 85 -17.60 -7.34 -3.46
N CYS A 86 -17.33 -7.43 -4.77
CA CYS A 86 -16.82 -6.31 -5.54
C CYS A 86 -17.92 -5.25 -5.78
N PRO A 87 -17.82 -4.04 -5.22
CA PRO A 87 -18.88 -3.03 -5.32
C PRO A 87 -19.04 -2.44 -6.72
N VAL A 88 -18.03 -2.60 -7.58
CA VAL A 88 -17.96 -2.05 -8.94
C VAL A 88 -17.93 -3.15 -10.01
N ASN A 89 -18.21 -4.40 -9.64
CA ASN A 89 -18.22 -5.56 -10.54
C ASN A 89 -16.94 -5.71 -11.41
N ALA A 90 -15.78 -5.31 -10.87
CA ALA A 90 -14.51 -5.35 -11.58
C ALA A 90 -13.92 -6.78 -11.74
N ILE A 91 -14.63 -7.85 -11.38
CA ILE A 91 -14.11 -9.21 -11.42
C ILE A 91 -14.83 -10.00 -12.51
N SER A 92 -14.09 -10.57 -13.47
CA SER A 92 -14.66 -11.43 -14.51
C SER A 92 -14.88 -12.86 -13.98
N GLN A 93 -15.90 -13.55 -14.49
CA GLN A 93 -16.19 -14.96 -14.17
C GLN A 93 -15.95 -15.92 -15.35
N ASN A 94 -15.53 -15.43 -16.52
CA ASN A 94 -15.38 -16.25 -17.71
C ASN A 94 -14.14 -17.15 -17.60
N GLY A 95 -14.34 -18.37 -17.09
CA GLY A 95 -13.32 -19.42 -16.95
C GLY A 95 -12.45 -19.29 -15.68
N THR A 96 -11.75 -18.17 -15.53
CA THR A 96 -10.90 -17.86 -14.36
C THR A 96 -11.24 -16.50 -13.79
N PHE A 97 -11.37 -16.39 -12.47
CA PHE A 97 -11.58 -15.09 -11.83
C PHE A 97 -10.37 -14.19 -12.06
N ARG A 98 -10.61 -13.01 -12.61
CA ARG A 98 -9.60 -11.97 -12.85
C ARG A 98 -10.14 -10.59 -12.50
N ILE A 99 -9.32 -9.76 -11.86
CA ILE A 99 -9.65 -8.37 -11.55
C ILE A 99 -9.27 -7.50 -12.76
N GLN A 100 -10.27 -6.81 -13.31
CA GLN A 100 -10.17 -5.81 -14.38
C GLN A 100 -9.69 -4.49 -13.76
N GLN A 101 -8.44 -4.11 -14.04
CA GLN A 101 -7.77 -3.00 -13.37
C GLN A 101 -8.34 -1.63 -13.79
N GLU A 102 -8.86 -1.56 -15.01
CA GLU A 102 -9.54 -0.40 -15.56
C GLU A 102 -10.87 -0.07 -14.83
N THR A 103 -11.48 -1.07 -14.18
CA THR A 103 -12.74 -0.91 -13.43
C THR A 103 -12.50 -0.94 -11.91
N CYS A 104 -11.39 -1.54 -11.47
CA CYS A 104 -11.07 -1.70 -10.06
C CYS A 104 -10.82 -0.35 -9.38
N ILE A 105 -11.60 -0.05 -8.34
CA ILE A 105 -11.41 1.15 -7.50
C ILE A 105 -10.50 0.91 -6.28
N GLN A 106 -9.77 -0.21 -6.26
CA GLN A 106 -8.77 -0.54 -5.24
C GLN A 106 -9.33 -0.50 -3.80
N CYS A 107 -10.59 -0.92 -3.61
CA CYS A 107 -11.28 -0.87 -2.32
C CYS A 107 -10.87 -1.96 -1.32
N GLY A 108 -10.33 -3.09 -1.80
CA GLY A 108 -9.88 -4.20 -0.95
C GLY A 108 -10.97 -5.19 -0.50
N GLU A 109 -12.25 -4.97 -0.82
CA GLU A 109 -13.35 -5.88 -0.43
C GLU A 109 -13.15 -7.31 -0.94
N CYS A 110 -12.56 -7.47 -2.12
CA CYS A 110 -12.23 -8.78 -2.67
C CYS A 110 -11.24 -9.55 -1.80
N ARG A 111 -10.23 -8.87 -1.24
CA ARG A 111 -9.25 -9.44 -0.31
C ARG A 111 -9.92 -9.82 1.01
N ALA A 112 -10.71 -8.92 1.59
CA ALA A 112 -11.43 -9.17 2.84
C ALA A 112 -12.41 -10.36 2.74
N ALA A 113 -13.05 -10.54 1.59
CA ALA A 113 -13.97 -11.64 1.34
C ALA A 113 -13.28 -13.00 1.06
N CYS A 114 -12.00 -13.00 0.68
CA CYS A 114 -11.29 -14.22 0.31
C CYS A 114 -10.75 -14.96 1.53
N LYS A 115 -11.30 -16.14 1.83
CA LYS A 115 -10.87 -16.99 2.96
C LYS A 115 -9.64 -17.85 2.69
N PHE A 116 -9.09 -17.78 1.48
CA PHE A 116 -7.99 -18.62 1.00
C PHE A 116 -6.74 -17.80 0.71
N ASP A 117 -6.73 -16.52 1.08
CA ASP A 117 -5.63 -15.59 0.83
C ASP A 117 -5.20 -15.46 -0.64
N ALA A 118 -6.05 -15.89 -1.58
CA ALA A 118 -5.77 -15.91 -3.02
C ALA A 118 -5.83 -14.53 -3.71
N ILE A 119 -6.00 -13.43 -2.97
CA ILE A 119 -5.96 -12.07 -3.52
C ILE A 119 -4.65 -11.42 -3.09
N VAL A 120 -3.72 -11.22 -4.02
CA VAL A 120 -2.42 -10.60 -3.78
C VAL A 120 -2.43 -9.16 -4.30
N TRP A 121 -1.37 -8.39 -4.05
CA TRP A 121 -1.21 -7.03 -4.57
C TRP A 121 0.26 -6.68 -4.78
#